data_AF-A0A956GKI1-F1
#
_entry.id   AF-A0A956GKI1-F1
#
_cell.length_a   1.000
_cell.length_b   1.000
_cell.length_c   1.000
_cell.angle_alpha   90.00
_cell.angle_beta   90.00
_cell.angle_gamma   90.00
#
_symmetry.space_group_name_H-M   'P 1'
#
loop_
_entity.id
_entity.type
_entity.pdbx_description
1 polymer ?
#
loop_
_entity_poly.entity_id
_entity_poly.type
_entity_poly.pdbx_seq_one_letter_code
_entity_poly.pdbx_strand_id
1 'polypeptide(L)'
;MRTRSFQACLAATALLTAGAGLTACAADPDDVDLVAAALEQDNGGLDMEDEAATFGATDEFAAAEIEASTEFTDAMDADTEVVAMRELPSVLTGRVVLMWGQLPPDRAPEAYARDWSGSISLNRGAIIVRRVIGFEEATDQVMPRTDRASVEFHSITRPFADGLTLELVDPDPGNATPLTLTYAPADGSGPYAMRAADLLAGPAVYDVDSEGNRVIATLLRRDDACDQGFAHGRWRALRDGLGGMLGVVTDDAGVPVGHLRGIWGARRSGEQVFFGKYINRDGQFRGIFGGHYRDGHVVGRWITAAGEHGRLDGRYEESLPGRPAGGNFGLRWAETSCARDIPADN
;
A
#
# COMPACT_ATOMS: atom_id res chain seq x y z
N MET A 1 23.08 -64.28 -33.91
CA MET A 1 22.27 -63.82 -32.77
C MET A 1 22.96 -62.61 -32.14
N ARG A 2 22.27 -61.46 -32.17
CA ARG A 2 22.70 -60.18 -31.58
C ARG A 2 22.09 -60.06 -30.19
N THR A 3 22.88 -59.70 -29.17
CA THR A 3 22.42 -59.09 -27.90
C THR A 3 23.65 -58.52 -27.19
N ARG A 4 23.95 -57.23 -27.40
CA ARG A 4 23.52 -56.03 -26.63
C ARG A 4 24.33 -55.83 -25.33
N SER A 5 25.34 -54.98 -25.46
CA SER A 5 26.07 -54.32 -24.38
C SER A 5 25.16 -53.32 -23.67
N PHE A 6 25.14 -53.35 -22.34
CA PHE A 6 24.50 -52.33 -21.50
C PHE A 6 25.49 -51.16 -21.29
N GLN A 7 25.18 -50.01 -21.87
CA GLN A 7 25.78 -48.72 -21.48
C GLN A 7 25.04 -48.21 -20.24
N ALA A 8 25.78 -48.00 -19.15
CA ALA A 8 25.29 -47.27 -17.99
C ALA A 8 25.33 -45.76 -18.30
N CYS A 9 24.16 -45.12 -18.28
CA CYS A 9 24.04 -43.67 -18.26
C CYS A 9 24.56 -43.14 -16.91
N LEU A 10 25.63 -42.34 -16.94
CA LEU A 10 25.94 -41.41 -15.86
C LEU A 10 24.84 -40.33 -15.85
N ALA A 11 24.03 -40.33 -14.79
CA ALA A 11 23.17 -39.20 -14.47
C ALA A 11 24.03 -38.13 -13.77
N ALA A 12 24.20 -36.97 -14.42
CA ALA A 12 24.80 -35.80 -13.80
C ALA A 12 23.74 -35.12 -12.91
N THR A 13 23.85 -35.33 -11.60
CA THR A 13 23.08 -34.60 -10.60
C THR A 13 23.73 -33.22 -10.43
N ALA A 14 23.13 -32.19 -11.02
CA ALA A 14 23.50 -30.81 -10.74
C ALA A 14 22.95 -30.43 -9.35
N LEU A 15 23.84 -30.35 -8.36
CA LEU A 15 23.55 -29.73 -7.07
C LEU A 15 23.47 -28.21 -7.29
N LEU A 16 22.26 -27.66 -7.32
CA LEU A 16 22.03 -26.23 -7.07
C LEU A 16 22.22 -25.99 -5.57
N THR A 17 23.38 -25.47 -5.21
CA THR A 17 23.66 -24.99 -3.86
C THR A 17 22.85 -23.72 -3.61
N ALA A 18 21.81 -23.85 -2.79
CA ALA A 18 21.16 -22.74 -2.12
C ALA A 18 22.17 -22.06 -1.18
N GLY A 19 22.69 -20.90 -1.60
CA GLY A 19 23.47 -20.01 -0.76
C GLY A 19 22.54 -18.99 -0.11
N ALA A 20 22.20 -19.22 1.16
CA ALA A 20 21.69 -18.19 2.05
C ALA A 20 22.87 -17.60 2.83
N GLY A 21 22.98 -16.26 2.87
CA GLY A 21 23.97 -15.58 3.70
C GLY A 21 24.24 -14.11 3.35
N LEU A 22 23.30 -13.24 3.72
CA LEU A 22 23.48 -11.84 4.17
C LEU A 22 24.70 -11.04 3.64
N THR A 23 24.43 -10.13 2.70
CA THR A 23 25.09 -8.81 2.65
C THR A 23 24.04 -7.73 2.40
N ALA A 24 23.66 -7.04 3.47
CA ALA A 24 23.16 -5.69 3.34
C ALA A 24 24.29 -4.78 2.81
N CYS A 25 23.93 -3.88 1.90
CA CYS A 25 24.72 -2.70 1.47
C CYS A 25 25.76 -2.87 0.33
N ALA A 26 25.41 -3.59 -0.73
CA ALA A 26 25.68 -3.19 -2.11
C ALA A 26 24.83 -4.10 -3.00
N ALA A 27 24.01 -3.53 -3.88
CA ALA A 27 23.47 -4.35 -4.96
C ALA A 27 24.67 -4.86 -5.77
N ASP A 28 24.71 -6.15 -6.09
CA ASP A 28 25.73 -6.65 -7.00
C ASP A 28 25.59 -5.85 -8.32
N PRO A 29 26.66 -5.35 -8.95
CA PRO A 29 26.57 -4.77 -10.28
C PRO A 29 25.74 -5.61 -11.26
N ASP A 30 25.79 -6.94 -11.11
CA ASP A 30 24.98 -7.87 -11.89
C ASP A 30 23.46 -7.69 -11.64
N ASP A 31 23.04 -7.35 -10.42
CA ASP A 31 21.63 -7.09 -10.08
C ASP A 31 21.09 -5.85 -10.83
N VAL A 32 21.91 -4.81 -10.98
CA VAL A 32 21.51 -3.56 -11.63
C VAL A 32 21.22 -3.79 -13.11
N ASP A 33 22.10 -4.53 -13.80
CA ASP A 33 21.94 -4.82 -15.22
C ASP A 33 20.79 -5.80 -15.47
N LEU A 34 20.58 -6.77 -14.57
CA LEU A 34 19.42 -7.67 -14.62
C LEU A 34 18.10 -6.91 -14.47
N VAL A 35 17.98 -6.01 -13.48
CA VAL A 35 16.77 -5.21 -13.28
C VAL A 35 16.54 -4.26 -14.47
N ALA A 36 17.59 -3.65 -15.00
CA ALA A 36 17.49 -2.81 -16.19
C ALA A 36 17.03 -3.60 -17.43
N ALA A 37 17.53 -4.82 -17.61
CA ALA A 37 17.09 -5.71 -18.70
C ALA A 37 15.65 -6.21 -18.49
N ALA A 38 15.23 -6.42 -17.25
CA ALA A 38 13.89 -6.86 -16.89
C ALA A 38 12.82 -5.79 -17.21
N LEU A 39 13.09 -4.51 -16.95
CA LEU A 39 12.17 -3.40 -17.29
C LEU A 39 11.80 -3.30 -18.79
N GLU A 40 12.68 -3.81 -19.66
CA GLU A 40 12.48 -3.81 -21.11
C GLU A 40 11.63 -4.99 -21.58
N GLN A 41 11.31 -5.93 -20.70
CA GLN A 41 10.47 -7.10 -21.00
C GLN A 41 9.01 -6.82 -20.65
N ASP A 42 8.12 -7.64 -21.21
CA ASP A 42 6.72 -7.66 -20.80
C ASP A 42 6.63 -7.98 -19.30
N ASN A 43 5.78 -7.23 -18.61
CA ASN A 43 5.57 -7.36 -17.16
C ASN A 43 6.85 -7.27 -16.31
N GLY A 44 7.89 -6.58 -16.80
CA GLY A 44 9.14 -6.46 -16.08
C GLY A 44 9.89 -7.78 -15.94
N GLY A 45 9.68 -8.75 -16.84
CA GLY A 45 10.29 -10.09 -16.78
C GLY A 45 9.73 -11.00 -15.69
N LEU A 46 8.65 -10.60 -15.01
CA LEU A 46 7.97 -11.40 -14.00
C LEU A 46 7.11 -12.48 -14.66
N ASP A 47 7.20 -13.71 -14.16
CA ASP A 47 6.29 -14.80 -14.54
C ASP A 47 5.00 -14.80 -13.72
N MET A 48 4.11 -15.73 -14.04
CA MET A 48 2.82 -15.92 -13.38
C MET A 48 2.76 -17.22 -12.55
N GLU A 49 3.93 -17.75 -12.16
CA GLU A 49 4.02 -18.96 -11.35
C GLU A 49 3.86 -18.65 -9.86
N ASP A 50 3.49 -19.65 -9.07
CA ASP A 50 3.47 -19.52 -7.61
C ASP A 50 4.89 -19.33 -7.04
N GLU A 51 4.98 -18.68 -5.89
CA GLU A 51 6.22 -18.41 -5.17
C GLU A 51 6.22 -19.11 -3.81
N ALA A 52 7.37 -19.14 -3.14
CA ALA A 52 7.36 -19.39 -1.71
C ALA A 52 6.58 -18.27 -0.98
N ALA A 53 5.98 -18.58 0.18
CA ALA A 53 5.37 -17.58 1.03
C ALA A 53 6.34 -16.40 1.28
N THR A 54 5.85 -15.17 1.14
CA THR A 54 6.66 -13.93 1.23
C THR A 54 7.86 -13.95 0.27
N PHE A 55 7.71 -14.57 -0.91
CA PHE A 55 8.77 -14.74 -1.91
C PHE A 55 10.03 -15.49 -1.39
N GLY A 56 9.91 -16.22 -0.28
CA GLY A 56 11.07 -16.78 0.42
C GLY A 56 12.01 -15.73 1.00
N ALA A 57 11.56 -14.47 1.12
CA ALA A 57 12.34 -13.29 1.47
C ALA A 57 11.87 -12.65 2.79
N THR A 58 11.57 -13.48 3.79
CA THR A 58 11.04 -13.03 5.08
C THR A 58 11.91 -11.95 5.74
N ASP A 59 13.23 -12.11 5.69
CA ASP A 59 14.18 -11.16 6.27
C ASP A 59 14.17 -9.81 5.53
N GLU A 60 13.98 -9.80 4.21
CA GLU A 60 13.88 -8.56 3.42
C GLU A 60 12.60 -7.78 3.79
N PHE A 61 11.47 -8.49 3.92
CA PHE A 61 10.20 -7.87 4.33
C PHE A 61 10.25 -7.36 5.77
N ALA A 62 10.88 -8.11 6.68
CA ALA A 62 11.11 -7.66 8.05
C ALA A 62 11.98 -6.41 8.09
N ALA A 63 13.08 -6.38 7.32
CA ALA A 63 13.99 -5.23 7.24
C ALA A 63 13.36 -4.00 6.56
N ALA A 64 12.36 -4.20 5.69
CA ALA A 64 11.62 -3.10 5.08
C ALA A 64 10.77 -2.33 6.12
N GLU A 65 10.46 -2.94 7.26
CA GLU A 65 9.68 -2.35 8.36
C GLU A 65 8.45 -1.62 7.82
N ILE A 66 7.66 -2.33 7.02
CA ILE A 66 6.36 -1.86 6.54
C ILE A 66 5.40 -1.88 7.73
N GLU A 67 4.65 -0.80 7.91
CA GLU A 67 3.76 -0.61 9.04
C GLU A 67 2.79 -1.78 9.20
N ALA A 68 2.82 -2.42 10.36
CA ALA A 68 1.85 -3.47 10.68
C ALA A 68 0.46 -2.84 10.89
N SER A 69 -0.58 -3.54 10.46
CA SER A 69 -1.96 -3.17 10.75
C SER A 69 -2.61 -4.20 11.66
N THR A 70 -3.34 -3.72 12.66
CA THR A 70 -4.08 -4.56 13.61
C THR A 70 -5.56 -4.26 13.52
N GLU A 71 -6.39 -5.30 13.62
CA GLU A 71 -7.84 -5.12 13.65
C GLU A 71 -8.25 -4.31 14.88
N PHE A 72 -9.21 -3.41 14.69
CA PHE A 72 -9.78 -2.62 15.77
C PHE A 72 -11.27 -2.88 15.88
N THR A 73 -11.72 -3.28 17.08
CA THR A 73 -13.14 -3.49 17.37
C THR A 73 -13.79 -2.17 17.79
N ASP A 74 -14.34 -1.44 16.83
CA ASP A 74 -15.05 -0.18 17.09
C ASP A 74 -16.49 -0.42 17.54
N ALA A 75 -16.89 0.20 18.67
CA ALA A 75 -18.25 0.15 19.18
C ALA A 75 -19.29 0.70 18.18
N MET A 76 -18.89 1.62 17.30
CA MET A 76 -19.76 2.18 16.26
C MET A 76 -20.18 1.14 15.22
N ASP A 77 -19.50 0.01 15.11
CA ASP A 77 -19.88 -1.04 14.15
C ASP A 77 -21.21 -1.72 14.51
N ALA A 78 -21.55 -1.74 15.81
CA ALA A 78 -22.79 -2.28 16.34
C ALA A 78 -23.80 -1.19 16.76
N ASP A 79 -23.48 0.08 16.52
CA ASP A 79 -24.38 1.20 16.83
C ASP A 79 -25.65 1.11 15.96
N THR A 80 -26.82 1.22 16.58
CA THR A 80 -28.10 1.03 15.89
C THR A 80 -28.36 2.07 14.80
N GLU A 81 -27.89 3.31 14.98
CA GLU A 81 -28.08 4.35 13.98
C GLU A 81 -27.11 4.17 12.82
N VAL A 82 -25.86 3.76 13.09
CA VAL A 82 -24.88 3.41 12.04
C VAL A 82 -25.35 2.22 11.21
N VAL A 83 -25.84 1.16 11.85
CA VAL A 83 -26.42 0.00 11.16
C VAL A 83 -27.59 0.44 10.28
N ALA A 84 -28.50 1.26 10.81
CA ALA A 84 -29.63 1.77 10.03
C ALA A 84 -29.21 2.60 8.81
N MET A 85 -28.10 3.36 8.89
CA MET A 85 -27.55 4.11 7.75
C MET A 85 -27.02 3.19 6.65
N ARG A 86 -26.33 2.11 7.01
CA ARG A 86 -25.78 1.13 6.04
C ARG A 86 -26.86 0.41 5.23
N GLU A 87 -28.04 0.25 5.81
CA GLU A 87 -29.18 -0.40 5.14
C GLU A 87 -29.93 0.55 4.18
N LEU A 88 -29.53 1.82 4.07
CA LEU A 88 -30.16 2.75 3.14
C LEU A 88 -29.82 2.39 1.68
N PRO A 89 -30.80 2.36 0.76
CA PRO A 89 -30.58 1.94 -0.63
C PRO A 89 -29.57 2.79 -1.41
N SER A 90 -29.38 4.05 -1.00
CA SER A 90 -28.50 5.01 -1.66
C SER A 90 -27.26 5.33 -0.84
N VAL A 91 -26.90 4.49 0.14
CA VAL A 91 -25.71 4.72 0.97
C VAL A 91 -24.44 4.70 0.13
N LEU A 92 -23.53 5.64 0.40
CA LEU A 92 -22.15 5.51 -0.01
C LEU A 92 -21.37 4.93 1.16
N THR A 93 -20.78 3.75 0.95
CA THR A 93 -19.78 3.19 1.86
C THR A 93 -18.41 3.28 1.21
N GLY A 94 -17.43 3.76 1.96
CA GLY A 94 -16.05 3.91 1.50
C GLY A 94 -15.05 3.45 2.54
N ARG A 95 -13.84 3.14 2.08
CA ARG A 95 -12.68 2.77 2.89
C ARG A 95 -11.60 3.82 2.72
N VAL A 96 -11.21 4.48 3.79
CA VAL A 96 -10.10 5.43 3.79
C VAL A 96 -8.92 4.82 4.52
N VAL A 97 -7.77 4.78 3.87
CA VAL A 97 -6.50 4.67 4.58
C VAL A 97 -5.99 6.08 4.80
N LEU A 98 -5.94 6.50 6.05
CA LEU A 98 -5.37 7.78 6.48
C LEU A 98 -4.08 7.47 7.23
N MET A 99 -2.96 7.90 6.66
CA MET A 99 -1.63 7.74 7.26
C MET A 99 -1.04 9.09 7.60
N TRP A 100 -0.24 9.12 8.66
CA TRP A 100 0.54 10.28 9.06
C TRP A 100 1.90 9.86 9.61
N GLY A 101 2.84 10.80 9.65
CA GLY A 101 4.20 10.53 10.08
C GLY A 101 5.20 11.10 9.09
N GLN A 102 6.46 10.70 9.24
CA GLN A 102 7.50 11.07 8.31
C GLN A 102 7.45 10.11 7.13
N LEU A 103 7.09 10.61 5.95
CA LEU A 103 6.80 9.81 4.76
C LEU A 103 7.67 10.29 3.58
N PRO A 104 8.72 9.54 3.21
CA PRO A 104 9.15 8.26 3.78
C PRO A 104 9.85 8.39 5.14
N PRO A 105 9.92 7.29 5.92
CA PRO A 105 10.52 7.31 7.25
C PRO A 105 12.01 7.67 7.21
N ASP A 106 12.45 8.62 8.06
CA ASP A 106 13.87 8.86 8.30
C ASP A 106 14.27 8.56 9.73
N ARG A 107 14.96 7.44 9.85
CA ARG A 107 15.35 6.86 11.12
C ARG A 107 16.44 7.66 11.86
N ALA A 108 16.95 8.74 11.28
CA ALA A 108 17.89 9.64 11.91
C ALA A 108 17.25 11.00 12.26
N PRO A 109 17.29 11.47 13.52
CA PRO A 109 17.71 10.79 14.75
C PRO A 109 16.57 9.96 15.39
N GLU A 110 16.91 8.82 16.01
CA GLU A 110 15.97 7.93 16.73
C GLU A 110 15.14 8.62 17.83
N ALA A 111 15.62 9.77 18.33
CA ALA A 111 14.94 10.58 19.33
C ALA A 111 13.84 11.50 18.74
N TYR A 112 13.71 11.57 17.41
CA TYR A 112 12.63 12.31 16.78
C TYR A 112 11.30 11.60 17.04
N ALA A 113 10.45 12.25 17.81
CA ALA A 113 9.08 11.82 18.04
C ALA A 113 8.17 13.02 17.81
N ARG A 114 7.07 12.80 17.10
CA ARG A 114 6.06 13.82 16.84
C ARG A 114 4.73 13.38 17.42
N ASP A 115 4.09 14.30 18.13
CA ASP A 115 2.72 14.09 18.60
C ASP A 115 1.74 14.40 17.47
N TRP A 116 0.97 13.39 17.10
CA TRP A 116 -0.10 13.43 16.10
C TRP A 116 -1.48 13.26 16.74
N SER A 117 -1.58 13.35 18.07
CA SER A 117 -2.86 13.29 18.77
C SER A 117 -3.83 14.33 18.21
N GLY A 118 -5.11 13.96 18.15
CA GLY A 118 -6.13 14.83 17.60
C GLY A 118 -7.45 14.12 17.37
N SER A 119 -8.24 14.66 16.45
CA SER A 119 -9.52 14.07 16.06
C SER A 119 -9.71 14.00 14.55
N ILE A 120 -10.37 12.94 14.10
CA ILE A 120 -10.85 12.78 12.73
C ILE A 120 -12.37 12.84 12.76
N SER A 121 -12.96 13.72 11.96
CA SER A 121 -14.41 13.93 11.94
C SER A 121 -14.99 13.96 10.53
N LEU A 122 -16.27 13.62 10.43
CA LEU A 122 -17.09 13.80 9.24
C LEU A 122 -18.15 14.88 9.50
N ASN A 123 -18.43 15.70 8.50
CA ASN A 123 -19.50 16.70 8.60
C ASN A 123 -20.92 16.08 8.60
N ARG A 124 -21.06 14.82 8.16
CA ARG A 124 -22.29 14.02 8.26
C ARG A 124 -21.98 12.52 8.18
N GLY A 125 -22.95 11.68 8.51
CA GLY A 125 -22.83 10.23 8.40
C GLY A 125 -22.10 9.61 9.59
N ALA A 126 -21.27 8.60 9.34
CA ALA A 126 -20.56 7.86 10.37
C ALA A 126 -19.14 7.43 9.94
N ILE A 127 -18.27 7.30 10.94
CA ILE A 127 -16.91 6.77 10.84
C ILE A 127 -16.79 5.54 11.75
N ILE A 128 -16.32 4.44 11.18
CA ILE A 128 -15.98 3.22 11.93
C ILE A 128 -14.49 2.94 11.73
N VAL A 129 -13.74 2.85 12.82
CA VAL A 129 -12.34 2.43 12.76
C VAL A 129 -12.30 0.93 12.52
N ARG A 130 -11.66 0.51 11.43
CA ARG A 130 -11.50 -0.90 11.08
C ARG A 130 -10.16 -1.44 11.56
N ARG A 131 -9.12 -0.63 11.41
CA ARG A 131 -7.75 -1.01 11.76
C ARG A 131 -6.95 0.19 12.24
N VAL A 132 -6.01 -0.09 13.14
CA VAL A 132 -4.90 0.81 13.47
C VAL A 132 -3.65 0.36 12.71
N ILE A 133 -2.87 1.31 12.23
CA ILE A 133 -1.65 1.09 11.45
C ILE A 133 -0.51 1.71 12.24
N GLY A 134 0.57 0.98 12.48
CA GLY A 134 1.75 1.49 13.20
C GLY A 134 1.61 1.64 14.72
N PHE A 135 0.38 1.68 15.26
CA PHE A 135 0.13 1.97 16.68
C PHE A 135 0.88 1.05 17.64
N GLU A 136 1.58 1.68 18.57
CA GLU A 136 2.31 1.11 19.69
C GLU A 136 1.47 1.24 20.97
N GLU A 137 1.21 0.12 21.66
CA GLU A 137 0.32 0.08 22.85
C GLU A 137 0.71 1.08 23.96
N ALA A 138 2.00 1.44 24.04
CA ALA A 138 2.51 2.33 25.08
C ALA A 138 2.20 3.82 24.83
N THR A 139 1.99 4.23 23.59
CA THR A 139 1.90 5.65 23.19
C THR A 139 0.64 5.97 22.39
N ASP A 140 0.04 4.97 21.75
CA ASP A 140 -1.00 5.18 20.75
C ASP A 140 -2.28 4.46 21.14
N GLN A 141 -3.40 5.17 21.05
CA GLN A 141 -4.70 4.61 21.36
C GLN A 141 -5.81 5.41 20.69
N VAL A 142 -6.82 4.70 20.18
CA VAL A 142 -8.10 5.30 19.84
C VAL A 142 -8.89 5.51 21.14
N MET A 143 -9.39 6.72 21.36
CA MET A 143 -10.13 7.06 22.57
C MET A 143 -11.53 6.46 22.56
N PRO A 144 -12.17 6.29 23.73
CA PRO A 144 -13.55 5.82 23.80
C PRO A 144 -14.49 6.63 22.90
N ARG A 145 -15.19 5.95 21.98
CA ARG A 145 -16.09 6.57 21.01
C ARG A 145 -17.45 6.89 21.66
N THR A 146 -17.87 8.15 21.60
CA THR A 146 -19.24 8.59 21.98
C THR A 146 -20.00 9.26 20.83
N ASP A 147 -19.34 9.48 19.69
CA ASP A 147 -19.90 10.11 18.51
C ASP A 147 -19.54 9.28 17.27
N ARG A 148 -20.55 8.91 16.50
CA ARG A 148 -20.38 8.20 15.23
C ARG A 148 -19.59 9.02 14.22
N ALA A 149 -19.65 10.35 14.28
CA ALA A 149 -19.06 11.24 13.29
C ALA A 149 -17.64 11.70 13.68
N SER A 150 -17.11 11.30 14.83
CA SER A 150 -15.79 11.72 15.32
C SER A 150 -15.02 10.59 15.98
N VAL A 151 -13.73 10.50 15.67
CA VAL A 151 -12.74 9.60 16.28
C VAL A 151 -11.68 10.46 16.94
N GLU A 152 -11.54 10.38 18.25
CA GLU A 152 -10.42 10.97 18.98
C GLU A 152 -9.32 9.92 19.21
N PHE A 153 -8.05 10.32 19.17
CA PHE A 153 -6.93 9.40 19.35
C PHE A 153 -5.70 10.11 19.91
N HIS A 154 -4.84 9.33 20.56
CA HIS A 154 -3.46 9.66 20.83
C HIS A 154 -2.55 8.88 19.90
N SER A 155 -1.56 9.55 19.32
CA SER A 155 -0.52 8.92 18.50
C SER A 155 0.77 9.72 18.61
N ILE A 156 1.85 9.07 19.05
CA ILE A 156 3.20 9.64 19.12
C ILE A 156 4.10 8.79 18.25
N THR A 157 4.22 9.18 16.99
CA THR A 157 5.01 8.44 16.03
C THR A 157 6.49 8.80 16.18
N ARG A 158 7.35 7.79 16.25
CA ARG A 158 8.82 7.93 16.07
C ARG A 158 9.11 8.02 14.55
N PRO A 159 10.31 7.82 13.99
CA PRO A 159 10.54 8.06 12.56
C PRO A 159 9.93 6.96 11.64
N PHE A 160 8.62 6.77 11.77
CA PHE A 160 7.75 5.84 11.09
C PHE A 160 6.47 6.56 10.68
N ALA A 161 5.48 5.79 10.25
CA ALA A 161 4.14 6.27 10.05
C ALA A 161 3.15 5.49 10.91
N ASP A 162 2.13 6.20 11.36
CA ASP A 162 0.93 5.62 11.94
C ASP A 162 -0.24 5.89 11.00
N GLY A 163 -1.38 5.28 11.29
CA GLY A 163 -2.57 5.54 10.54
C GLY A 163 -3.79 4.78 11.01
N LEU A 164 -4.89 5.01 10.32
CA LEU A 164 -6.15 4.31 10.50
C LEU A 164 -6.69 3.85 9.15
N THR A 165 -7.24 2.64 9.14
CA THR A 165 -8.22 2.25 8.12
C THR A 165 -9.61 2.57 8.66
N LEU A 166 -10.31 3.48 7.98
CA LEU A 166 -11.63 3.97 8.34
C LEU A 166 -12.67 3.48 7.34
N GLU A 167 -13.84 3.12 7.83
CA GLU A 167 -15.05 3.09 7.03
C GLU A 167 -15.77 4.42 7.13
N LEU A 168 -16.10 5.00 5.98
CA LEU A 168 -17.01 6.14 5.89
C LEU A 168 -18.38 5.66 5.42
N VAL A 169 -19.43 6.10 6.10
CA VAL A 169 -20.83 5.86 5.72
C VAL A 169 -21.49 7.21 5.48
N ASP A 170 -21.86 7.49 4.22
CA ASP A 170 -22.64 8.67 3.85
C ASP A 170 -24.07 8.25 3.49
N PRO A 171 -25.06 8.56 4.33
CA PRO A 171 -26.46 8.19 4.09
C PRO A 171 -27.12 9.04 2.99
N ASP A 172 -26.50 10.15 2.57
CA ASP A 172 -27.02 11.06 1.57
C ASP A 172 -25.91 11.55 0.61
N PRO A 173 -25.39 10.68 -0.27
CA PRO A 173 -24.32 11.06 -1.20
C PRO A 173 -24.78 12.08 -2.26
N GLY A 174 -26.09 12.32 -2.39
CA GLY A 174 -26.68 13.34 -3.26
C GLY A 174 -26.75 14.73 -2.62
N ASN A 175 -26.34 14.88 -1.37
CA ASN A 175 -26.43 16.15 -0.65
C ASN A 175 -25.63 17.27 -1.35
N ALA A 176 -26.17 18.49 -1.34
CA ALA A 176 -25.52 19.66 -1.94
C ALA A 176 -24.22 20.06 -1.21
N THR A 177 -24.11 19.77 0.09
CA THR A 177 -22.87 19.94 0.84
C THR A 177 -22.00 18.71 0.59
N PRO A 178 -20.71 18.83 0.20
CA PRO A 178 -19.85 17.67 0.04
C PRO A 178 -19.63 16.91 1.36
N LEU A 179 -19.47 15.59 1.30
CA LEU A 179 -18.96 14.82 2.44
C LEU A 179 -17.48 15.17 2.63
N THR A 180 -17.13 15.61 3.84
CA THR A 180 -15.77 16.06 4.16
C THR A 180 -15.26 15.32 5.39
N LEU A 181 -14.14 14.61 5.22
CA LEU A 181 -13.32 14.06 6.29
C LEU A 181 -12.33 15.13 6.75
N THR A 182 -12.27 15.41 8.04
CA THR A 182 -11.38 16.44 8.60
C THR A 182 -10.50 15.83 9.68
N TYR A 183 -9.19 15.92 9.52
CA TYR A 183 -8.24 15.67 10.59
C TYR A 183 -7.85 16.99 11.28
N ALA A 184 -8.05 17.09 12.58
CA ALA A 184 -7.71 18.23 13.42
C ALA A 184 -6.65 17.81 14.47
N PRO A 185 -5.36 18.11 14.23
CA PRO A 185 -4.30 17.92 15.21
C PRO A 185 -4.54 18.72 16.49
N ALA A 186 -4.19 18.16 17.64
CA ALA A 186 -4.33 18.81 18.95
C ALA A 186 -3.38 20.01 19.13
N ASP A 187 -2.25 20.03 18.41
CA ASP A 187 -1.29 21.13 18.42
C ASP A 187 -1.75 22.35 17.59
N GLY A 188 -2.86 22.23 16.86
CA GLY A 188 -3.40 23.29 16.02
C GLY A 188 -2.68 23.49 14.68
N SER A 189 -1.84 22.56 14.23
CA SER A 189 -1.17 22.63 12.92
C SER A 189 -2.13 22.42 11.73
N GLY A 190 -3.36 21.98 12.00
CA GLY A 190 -4.45 21.79 11.05
C GLY A 190 -5.73 22.52 11.47
N PRO A 191 -6.78 22.50 10.64
CA PRO A 191 -7.34 21.25 10.14
C PRO A 191 -6.96 20.89 8.69
N TYR A 192 -6.88 19.59 8.41
CA TYR A 192 -6.76 19.02 7.07
C TYR A 192 -8.12 18.50 6.62
N ALA A 193 -8.79 19.24 5.75
CA ALA A 193 -10.12 18.93 5.24
C ALA A 193 -10.05 18.28 3.85
N MET A 194 -10.61 17.08 3.73
CA MET A 194 -10.57 16.21 2.55
C MET A 194 -11.99 15.90 2.09
N ARG A 195 -12.36 16.34 0.89
CA ARG A 195 -13.67 15.98 0.31
C ARG A 195 -13.60 14.54 -0.20
N ALA A 196 -14.61 13.73 0.12
CA ALA A 196 -14.64 12.34 -0.32
C ALA A 196 -14.60 12.21 -1.86
N ALA A 197 -15.23 13.13 -2.59
CA ALA A 197 -15.17 13.14 -4.05
C ALA A 197 -13.75 13.35 -4.60
N ASP A 198 -12.94 14.18 -3.92
CA ASP A 198 -11.54 14.41 -4.31
C ASP A 198 -10.69 13.17 -4.01
N LEU A 199 -10.90 12.54 -2.85
CA LEU A 199 -10.22 11.29 -2.48
C LEU A 199 -10.59 10.11 -3.39
N LEU A 200 -11.81 10.10 -3.93
CA LEU A 200 -12.21 9.14 -4.97
C LEU A 200 -11.51 9.40 -6.30
N ALA A 201 -11.21 10.65 -6.63
CA ALA A 201 -10.46 10.98 -7.85
C ALA A 201 -8.96 10.65 -7.71
N GLY A 202 -8.41 10.70 -6.50
CA GLY A 202 -7.04 10.26 -6.20
C GLY A 202 -6.62 10.62 -4.78
N PRO A 203 -5.44 10.16 -4.33
CA PRO A 203 -4.99 10.42 -2.96
C PRO A 203 -4.73 11.90 -2.67
N ALA A 204 -5.08 12.35 -1.47
CA ALA A 204 -4.71 13.65 -0.93
C ALA A 204 -3.43 13.53 -0.11
N VAL A 205 -2.55 14.54 -0.24
CA VAL A 205 -1.28 14.65 0.49
C VAL A 205 -1.20 16.05 1.06
N TYR A 206 -0.91 16.15 2.36
CA TYR A 206 -0.67 17.41 3.05
C TYR A 206 0.72 17.35 3.68
N ASP A 207 1.63 18.20 3.21
CA ASP A 207 2.92 18.38 3.86
C ASP A 207 2.72 19.20 5.14
N VAL A 208 3.25 18.69 6.25
CA VAL A 208 3.11 19.29 7.59
C VAL A 208 4.30 20.19 7.90
N ASP A 209 5.50 19.77 7.53
CA ASP A 209 6.74 20.52 7.75
C ASP A 209 7.85 20.13 6.76
N SER A 210 9.01 20.80 6.89
CA SER A 210 10.20 20.55 6.08
C SER A 210 10.94 19.25 6.43
N GLU A 211 10.58 18.57 7.51
CA GLU A 211 11.20 17.31 7.93
C GLU A 211 10.59 16.11 7.20
N GLY A 212 9.61 16.35 6.31
CA GLY A 212 8.95 15.31 5.53
C GLY A 212 7.79 14.67 6.29
N ASN A 213 7.28 15.32 7.34
CA ASN A 213 6.04 14.91 7.96
C ASN A 213 4.86 15.21 7.05
N ARG A 214 3.97 14.24 6.87
CA ARG A 214 2.83 14.36 5.95
C ARG A 214 1.59 13.68 6.52
N VAL A 215 0.45 14.07 5.98
CA VAL A 215 -0.82 13.35 6.10
C VAL A 215 -1.23 12.90 4.71
N ILE A 216 -1.43 11.60 4.51
CA ILE A 216 -1.85 11.01 3.24
C ILE A 216 -3.18 10.29 3.44
N ALA A 217 -4.14 10.57 2.57
CA ALA A 217 -5.43 9.90 2.57
C ALA A 217 -5.76 9.32 1.20
N THR A 218 -6.15 8.05 1.18
CA THR A 218 -6.62 7.36 -0.03
C THR A 218 -7.99 6.75 0.25
N LEU A 219 -8.99 7.09 -0.57
CA LEU A 219 -10.34 6.54 -0.48
C LEU A 219 -10.58 5.53 -1.59
N LEU A 220 -11.15 4.39 -1.21
CA LEU A 220 -11.72 3.38 -2.11
C LEU A 220 -13.22 3.30 -1.84
N ARG A 221 -14.03 3.38 -2.88
CA ARG A 221 -15.46 3.10 -2.75
C ARG A 221 -15.64 1.60 -2.52
N ARG A 222 -16.47 1.22 -1.55
CA ARG A 222 -16.77 -0.19 -1.32
C ARG A 222 -17.84 -0.68 -2.30
N ASP A 223 -17.59 -1.88 -2.82
CA ASP A 223 -18.50 -2.66 -3.65
C ASP A 223 -18.31 -4.14 -3.29
N ASP A 224 -19.30 -4.77 -2.66
CA ASP A 224 -19.20 -6.13 -2.12
C ASP A 224 -19.09 -7.21 -3.22
N ALA A 225 -19.30 -6.85 -4.50
CA ALA A 225 -19.29 -7.80 -5.60
C ALA A 225 -17.91 -8.07 -6.20
N CYS A 226 -16.85 -7.39 -5.73
CA CYS A 226 -15.56 -7.37 -6.42
C CYS A 226 -14.36 -7.43 -5.49
N ASP A 227 -13.26 -8.01 -5.96
CA ASP A 227 -11.96 -7.92 -5.30
C ASP A 227 -11.39 -6.50 -5.45
N GLN A 228 -11.07 -5.89 -4.31
CA GLN A 228 -10.49 -4.56 -4.23
C GLN A 228 -9.76 -4.39 -2.90
N GLY A 229 -8.93 -3.35 -2.82
CA GLY A 229 -8.25 -3.02 -1.58
C GLY A 229 -7.13 -2.03 -1.77
N PHE A 230 -6.09 -2.17 -0.96
CA PHE A 230 -4.93 -1.29 -0.94
C PHE A 230 -3.64 -2.07 -1.09
N ALA A 231 -2.56 -1.38 -1.45
CA ALA A 231 -1.21 -1.89 -1.32
C ALA A 231 -0.31 -0.76 -0.86
N HIS A 232 0.61 -1.02 0.05
CA HIS A 232 1.57 -0.02 0.50
C HIS A 232 2.90 -0.69 0.81
N GLY A 233 3.97 0.10 0.80
CA GLY A 233 5.29 -0.48 1.02
C GLY A 233 6.43 0.50 0.89
N ARG A 234 7.60 -0.06 0.59
CA ARG A 234 8.87 0.63 0.43
C ARG A 234 9.43 0.39 -0.94
N TRP A 235 10.12 1.39 -1.47
CA TRP A 235 10.98 1.22 -2.62
C TRP A 235 12.39 1.71 -2.29
N ARG A 236 13.38 1.09 -2.93
CA ARG A 236 14.80 1.43 -2.77
C ARG A 236 15.43 1.60 -4.14
N ALA A 237 16.20 2.66 -4.31
CA ALA A 237 17.02 2.81 -5.50
C ALA A 237 18.20 1.81 -5.44
N LEU A 238 18.45 1.15 -6.58
CA LEU A 238 19.70 0.44 -6.83
C LEU A 238 20.72 1.39 -7.48
N ARG A 239 20.22 2.31 -8.30
CA ARG A 239 20.90 3.49 -8.84
C ARG A 239 19.87 4.57 -9.19
N ASP A 240 20.32 5.73 -9.65
CA ASP A 240 19.44 6.80 -10.11
C ASP A 240 18.44 6.29 -11.17
N GLY A 241 17.14 6.46 -10.88
CA GLY A 241 16.06 6.09 -11.79
C GLY A 241 15.82 4.59 -11.96
N LEU A 242 16.34 3.73 -11.08
CA LEU A 242 16.14 2.28 -11.12
C LEU A 242 16.15 1.68 -9.72
N GLY A 243 15.19 0.81 -9.41
CA GLY A 243 15.17 0.19 -8.11
C GLY A 243 14.23 -1.00 -7.95
N GLY A 244 14.18 -1.49 -6.71
CA GLY A 244 13.27 -2.53 -6.26
C GLY A 244 12.19 -1.97 -5.33
N MET A 245 11.11 -2.72 -5.18
CA MET A 245 10.02 -2.39 -4.25
C MET A 245 9.48 -3.64 -3.55
N LEU A 246 9.04 -3.47 -2.31
CA LEU A 246 8.39 -4.46 -1.46
C LEU A 246 7.14 -3.85 -0.84
N GLY A 247 6.06 -4.61 -0.70
CA GLY A 247 4.82 -4.11 -0.14
C GLY A 247 3.90 -5.17 0.42
N VAL A 248 2.93 -4.73 1.22
CA VAL A 248 1.82 -5.55 1.70
C VAL A 248 0.59 -5.19 0.88
N VAL A 249 -0.16 -6.21 0.46
CA VAL A 249 -1.45 -6.05 -0.22
C VAL A 249 -2.55 -6.37 0.79
N THR A 250 -3.54 -5.49 0.88
CA THR A 250 -4.70 -5.66 1.75
C THR A 250 -5.99 -5.73 0.93
N ASP A 251 -7.02 -6.36 1.49
CA ASP A 251 -8.39 -6.23 0.99
C ASP A 251 -8.98 -4.83 1.29
N ASP A 252 -10.27 -4.65 0.99
CA ASP A 252 -11.02 -3.43 1.23
C ASP A 252 -11.17 -3.13 2.73
N ALA A 253 -11.20 -4.15 3.60
CA ALA A 253 -11.20 -3.99 5.05
C ALA A 253 -9.82 -3.65 5.63
N GLY A 254 -8.76 -3.64 4.81
CA GLY A 254 -7.39 -3.40 5.23
C GLY A 254 -6.70 -4.64 5.82
N VAL A 255 -7.32 -5.81 5.73
CA VAL A 255 -6.72 -7.07 6.19
C VAL A 255 -5.60 -7.46 5.23
N PRO A 256 -4.38 -7.76 5.72
CA PRO A 256 -3.30 -8.24 4.86
C PRO A 256 -3.68 -9.57 4.18
N VAL A 257 -3.77 -9.55 2.85
CA VAL A 257 -4.11 -10.71 2.00
C VAL A 257 -2.91 -11.26 1.24
N GLY A 258 -1.81 -10.51 1.18
CA GLY A 258 -0.59 -10.97 0.55
C GLY A 258 0.53 -9.95 0.49
N HIS A 259 1.48 -10.20 -0.42
CA HIS A 259 2.72 -9.45 -0.55
C HIS A 259 2.94 -9.03 -2.00
N LEU A 260 3.63 -7.91 -2.17
CA LEU A 260 4.06 -7.34 -3.44
C LEU A 260 5.59 -7.31 -3.45
N ARG A 261 6.22 -7.81 -4.51
CA ARG A 261 7.66 -7.63 -4.79
C ARG A 261 7.82 -7.21 -6.24
N GLY A 262 8.66 -6.22 -6.50
CA GLY A 262 8.78 -5.68 -7.84
C GLY A 262 9.98 -4.80 -8.10
N ILE A 263 9.98 -4.21 -9.29
CA ILE A 263 10.99 -3.30 -9.80
C ILE A 263 10.34 -2.03 -10.35
N TRP A 264 11.10 -0.96 -10.40
CA TRP A 264 10.70 0.30 -11.01
C TRP A 264 11.89 0.95 -11.71
N GLY A 265 11.63 1.79 -12.70
CA GLY A 265 12.64 2.63 -13.31
C GLY A 265 12.24 3.19 -14.67
N ALA A 266 13.21 3.83 -15.33
CA ALA A 266 13.04 4.33 -16.69
C ALA A 266 13.52 3.30 -17.73
N ARG A 267 12.66 2.99 -18.71
CA ARG A 267 13.04 2.25 -19.92
C ARG A 267 14.01 3.05 -20.78
N ARG A 268 14.64 2.39 -21.76
CA ARG A 268 15.43 3.05 -22.82
C ARG A 268 14.63 4.06 -23.65
N SER A 269 13.30 3.89 -23.72
CA SER A 269 12.39 4.86 -24.33
C SER A 269 12.23 6.15 -23.51
N GLY A 270 12.66 6.17 -22.25
CA GLY A 270 12.42 7.25 -21.28
C GLY A 270 11.11 7.10 -20.50
N GLU A 271 10.32 6.06 -20.80
CA GLU A 271 9.08 5.75 -20.09
C GLU A 271 9.39 5.29 -18.65
N GLN A 272 8.75 5.91 -17.67
CA GLN A 272 8.87 5.59 -16.25
C GLN A 272 7.82 4.53 -15.90
N VAL A 273 8.27 3.32 -15.59
CA VAL A 273 7.40 2.15 -15.38
C VAL A 273 7.72 1.41 -14.09
N PHE A 274 6.74 0.69 -13.58
CA PHE A 274 6.92 -0.23 -12.46
C PHE A 274 6.22 -1.56 -12.76
N PHE A 275 6.72 -2.63 -12.15
CA PHE A 275 6.14 -3.98 -12.21
C PHE A 275 6.32 -4.67 -10.87
N GLY A 276 5.24 -5.24 -10.31
CA GLY A 276 5.27 -5.98 -9.06
C GLY A 276 4.39 -7.23 -9.11
N LYS A 277 4.96 -8.36 -8.72
CA LYS A 277 4.23 -9.62 -8.55
C LYS A 277 3.47 -9.57 -7.23
N TYR A 278 2.18 -9.84 -7.28
CA TYR A 278 1.30 -9.98 -6.13
C TYR A 278 1.05 -11.47 -5.88
N ILE A 279 1.43 -11.93 -4.69
CA ILE A 279 1.16 -13.28 -4.19
C ILE A 279 0.30 -13.20 -2.93
N ASN A 280 -0.53 -14.21 -2.67
CA ASN A 280 -1.23 -14.30 -1.40
C ASN A 280 -0.27 -14.74 -0.27
N ARG A 281 -0.80 -14.90 0.94
CA ARG A 281 0.00 -15.29 2.13
C ARG A 281 0.67 -16.66 2.00
N ASP A 282 0.11 -17.56 1.20
CA ASP A 282 0.63 -18.91 0.98
C ASP A 282 1.61 -18.99 -0.21
N GLY A 283 1.84 -17.86 -0.90
CA GLY A 283 2.73 -17.78 -2.04
C GLY A 283 2.06 -17.97 -3.41
N GLN A 284 0.74 -18.19 -3.44
CA GLN A 284 0.03 -18.39 -4.70
C GLN A 284 -0.04 -17.09 -5.50
N PHE A 285 0.20 -17.17 -6.81
CA PHE A 285 0.11 -16.05 -7.72
C PHE A 285 -1.31 -15.45 -7.75
N ARG A 286 -1.40 -14.13 -7.59
CA ARG A 286 -2.65 -13.36 -7.68
C ARG A 286 -2.65 -12.33 -8.81
N GLY A 287 -1.48 -11.94 -9.29
CA GLY A 287 -1.36 -11.09 -10.45
C GLY A 287 -0.05 -10.31 -10.52
N ILE A 288 0.05 -9.48 -11.54
CA ILE A 288 1.10 -8.49 -11.71
C ILE A 288 0.46 -7.11 -11.69
N PHE A 289 0.93 -6.27 -10.80
CA PHE A 289 0.66 -4.83 -10.81
C PHE A 289 1.71 -4.17 -11.69
N GLY A 290 1.29 -3.51 -12.77
CA GLY A 290 2.22 -2.84 -13.67
C GLY A 290 1.62 -1.60 -14.30
N GLY A 291 2.46 -0.61 -14.58
CA GLY A 291 2.01 0.65 -15.15
C GLY A 291 3.08 1.73 -15.08
N HIS A 292 2.63 2.98 -14.99
CA HIS A 292 3.46 4.16 -15.05
C HIS A 292 3.52 4.90 -13.72
N TYR A 293 4.64 5.59 -13.50
CA TYR A 293 4.77 6.51 -12.39
C TYR A 293 5.38 7.84 -12.87
N ARG A 294 4.90 8.96 -12.32
CA ARG A 294 5.41 10.31 -12.62
C ARG A 294 4.90 11.30 -11.60
N ASP A 295 5.71 12.29 -11.23
CA ASP A 295 5.32 13.42 -10.37
C ASP A 295 4.61 12.99 -9.07
N GLY A 296 5.16 11.96 -8.40
CA GLY A 296 4.59 11.40 -7.17
C GLY A 296 3.33 10.56 -7.35
N HIS A 297 2.88 10.33 -8.58
CA HIS A 297 1.67 9.57 -8.90
C HIS A 297 1.98 8.21 -9.54
N VAL A 298 1.11 7.22 -9.30
CA VAL A 298 1.18 5.87 -9.88
C VAL A 298 -0.17 5.52 -10.48
N VAL A 299 -0.18 5.03 -11.73
CA VAL A 299 -1.37 4.47 -12.39
C VAL A 299 -0.97 3.17 -13.07
N GLY A 300 -1.86 2.19 -13.08
CA GLY A 300 -1.56 0.94 -13.76
C GLY A 300 -2.71 -0.05 -13.81
N ARG A 301 -2.33 -1.29 -14.08
CA ARG A 301 -3.20 -2.42 -14.30
C ARG A 301 -2.83 -3.59 -13.39
N TRP A 302 -3.84 -4.34 -13.00
CA TRP A 302 -3.70 -5.65 -12.37
C TRP A 302 -3.94 -6.73 -13.43
N ILE A 303 -2.91 -7.51 -13.72
CA ILE A 303 -2.86 -8.51 -14.79
C ILE A 303 -2.80 -9.90 -14.16
N THR A 304 -3.61 -10.83 -14.67
CA THR A 304 -3.59 -12.25 -14.29
C THR A 304 -3.28 -13.12 -15.52
N ALA A 305 -3.23 -14.44 -15.35
CA ALA A 305 -3.13 -15.38 -16.47
C ALA A 305 -4.30 -15.28 -17.47
N ALA A 306 -5.45 -14.74 -17.03
CA ALA A 306 -6.61 -14.49 -17.89
C ALA A 306 -6.54 -13.15 -18.64
N GLY A 307 -5.50 -12.34 -18.42
CA GLY A 307 -5.35 -10.99 -18.98
C GLY A 307 -5.57 -9.89 -17.96
N GLU A 308 -5.94 -8.70 -18.43
CA GLU A 308 -6.28 -7.56 -17.56
C GLU A 308 -7.48 -7.91 -16.68
N HIS A 309 -7.31 -7.75 -15.38
CA HIS A 309 -8.29 -8.12 -14.37
C HIS A 309 -8.76 -6.89 -13.56
N GLY A 310 -7.88 -5.92 -13.35
CA GLY A 310 -8.21 -4.71 -12.62
C GLY A 310 -7.30 -3.53 -12.91
N ARG A 311 -7.48 -2.48 -12.11
CA ARG A 311 -6.75 -1.21 -12.20
C ARG A 311 -6.17 -0.83 -10.85
N LEU A 312 -5.16 0.02 -10.88
CA LEU A 312 -4.54 0.59 -9.69
C LEU A 312 -4.24 2.07 -9.87
N ASP A 313 -4.27 2.79 -8.77
CA ASP A 313 -4.02 4.23 -8.68
C ASP A 313 -3.42 4.55 -7.31
N GLY A 314 -2.54 5.55 -7.23
CA GLY A 314 -1.87 5.84 -5.98
C GLY A 314 -0.77 6.89 -6.06
N ARG A 315 0.07 6.88 -5.03
CA ARG A 315 1.18 7.80 -4.85
C ARG A 315 2.47 7.05 -4.50
N TYR A 316 3.58 7.67 -4.82
CA TYR A 316 4.87 7.34 -4.24
C TYR A 316 5.54 8.62 -3.76
N GLU A 317 6.37 8.50 -2.73
CA GLU A 317 7.14 9.60 -2.18
C GLU A 317 8.62 9.23 -2.18
N GLU A 318 9.47 10.20 -2.47
CA GLU A 318 10.92 10.08 -2.43
C GLU A 318 11.47 10.57 -1.08
N SER A 319 12.58 9.98 -0.67
CA SER A 319 13.31 10.41 0.51
C SER A 319 13.83 11.83 0.34
N LEU A 320 13.84 12.59 1.43
CA LEU A 320 14.38 13.95 1.41
C LEU A 320 15.86 13.97 0.96
N PRO A 321 16.32 15.09 0.36
CA PRO A 321 17.70 15.24 -0.05
C PRO A 321 18.69 14.94 1.09
N GLY A 322 19.71 14.13 0.80
CA GLY A 322 20.72 13.72 1.78
C GLY A 322 20.42 12.41 2.51
N ARG A 323 19.24 11.81 2.30
CA ARG A 323 18.89 10.48 2.82
C ARG A 323 19.19 9.37 1.79
N PRO A 324 19.28 8.09 2.22
CA PRO A 324 19.41 6.98 1.28
C PRO A 324 18.31 7.00 0.22
N ALA A 325 18.67 6.79 -1.05
CA ALA A 325 17.74 6.84 -2.15
C ALA A 325 16.69 5.71 -2.05
N GLY A 326 15.45 6.10 -1.84
CA GLY A 326 14.34 5.21 -1.54
C GLY A 326 13.08 6.00 -1.20
N GLY A 327 12.04 5.30 -0.77
CA GLY A 327 10.85 5.93 -0.25
C GLY A 327 9.71 4.96 0.02
N ASN A 328 8.48 5.48 0.01
CA ASN A 328 7.27 4.70 0.23
C ASN A 328 6.30 4.86 -0.94
N PHE A 329 5.36 3.93 -1.03
CA PHE A 329 4.24 4.03 -1.96
C PHE A 329 2.95 3.58 -1.28
N GLY A 330 1.82 4.07 -1.79
CA GLY A 330 0.48 3.69 -1.38
C GLY A 330 -0.44 3.68 -2.59
N LEU A 331 -1.10 2.55 -2.82
CA LEU A 331 -1.97 2.26 -3.94
C LEU A 331 -3.35 1.84 -3.42
N ARG A 332 -4.38 2.13 -4.22
CA ARG A 332 -5.66 1.42 -4.21
C ARG A 332 -5.78 0.61 -5.48
N TRP A 333 -6.43 -0.54 -5.40
CA TRP A 333 -6.64 -1.43 -6.53
C TRP A 333 -8.06 -2.00 -6.50
N ALA A 334 -8.60 -2.31 -7.67
CA ALA A 334 -9.93 -2.88 -7.81
C ALA A 334 -10.05 -3.64 -9.13
N GLU A 335 -10.89 -4.68 -9.17
CA GLU A 335 -11.32 -5.32 -10.41
C GLU A 335 -11.94 -4.31 -11.40
N THR A 336 -11.79 -4.57 -12.70
CA THR A 336 -12.26 -3.65 -13.75
C THR A 336 -13.76 -3.36 -13.66
N SER A 337 -14.57 -4.30 -13.16
CA SER A 337 -16.01 -4.18 -12.94
C SER A 337 -16.39 -3.10 -11.91
N CYS A 338 -15.53 -2.83 -10.93
CA CYS A 338 -15.77 -1.85 -9.85
C CYS A 338 -14.77 -0.69 -9.82
N ALA A 339 -13.71 -0.72 -10.64
CA ALA A 339 -12.67 0.30 -10.77
C ALA A 339 -13.14 1.62 -11.42
N ARG A 340 -14.40 2.02 -11.23
CA ARG A 340 -15.01 3.20 -11.86
C ARG A 340 -14.37 4.53 -11.43
N ASP A 341 -13.85 4.55 -10.20
CA ASP A 341 -13.20 5.70 -9.59
C ASP A 341 -11.65 5.62 -9.75
N ILE A 342 -11.14 4.60 -10.44
CA ILE A 342 -9.70 4.40 -10.71
C ILE A 342 -9.41 4.73 -12.19
N PRO A 343 -8.50 5.67 -12.49
CA PRO A 343 -8.15 6.04 -13.85
C PRO A 343 -7.63 4.85 -14.65
N ALA A 344 -7.88 4.87 -15.96
CA ALA A 344 -7.23 3.94 -16.88
C ALA A 344 -5.76 4.35 -17.09
N ASP A 345 -4.89 3.36 -17.20
CA ASP A 345 -3.52 3.51 -17.68
C ASP A 345 -3.57 3.74 -19.19
N ASN A 346 -3.30 4.98 -19.64
CA ASN A 346 -3.42 5.40 -21.05
C ASN A 346 -2.10 5.34 -21.79
#